data_AF-A0A1C5J235-F1
#
_entry.id   AF-A0A1C5J235-F1
#
_cell.length_a   1.000
_cell.length_b   1.000
_cell.length_c   1.000
_cell.angle_alpha   90.00
_cell.angle_beta   90.00
_cell.angle_gamma   90.00
#
_symmetry.space_group_name_H-M   'P 1'
#
loop_
_entity.id
_entity.type
_entity.pdbx_description
1 polymer ?
#
loop_
_entity_poly.entity_id
_entity_poly.type
_entity_poly.pdbx_seq_one_letter_code
_entity_poly.pdbx_strand_id
1 'polypeptide(L)'
;MSGTRRARPSPGAGAAIASSPWIVVSIGVIVMVVLLVVALGSARGRRPYNDAGPGPPVATIPLPGLPPATPSRAESIEAPPAPPGLSPRSTVLPSAGRPTSSPSAPAGGGGGTARPTPPPVRPLESGRYGVANTWDGGFMGEVLIVNADSTRRGWTVRLAFSEGRIVAYWVAGAEGGSGSVFDGVLTYRSGVDLASGQSVPLRFQVENTRTTRPELCTVNGSRCSGF
;
A
#
# COMPACT_ATOMS: atom_id res chain seq x y z
N MET A 1 70.40 -7.22 -23.64
CA MET A 1 69.35 -7.99 -24.33
C MET A 1 68.04 -7.69 -23.62
N SER A 2 67.28 -6.66 -24.01
CA SER A 2 66.26 -6.64 -25.08
C SER A 2 65.17 -7.69 -24.91
N GLY A 3 63.95 -7.25 -24.61
CA GLY A 3 62.73 -8.07 -24.57
C GLY A 3 61.53 -7.34 -23.97
N THR A 4 60.98 -6.37 -24.70
CA THR A 4 59.73 -5.65 -24.41
C THR A 4 58.50 -6.39 -24.95
N ARG A 5 57.32 -5.99 -24.42
CA ARG A 5 55.92 -6.17 -24.91
C ARG A 5 55.21 -7.45 -24.42
N ARG A 6 53.91 -7.49 -24.15
CA ARG A 6 52.78 -6.54 -23.96
C ARG A 6 51.58 -7.42 -23.55
N ALA A 7 50.68 -6.84 -22.76
CA ALA A 7 49.21 -6.99 -22.81
C ALA A 7 48.57 -8.40 -22.79
N ARG A 8 47.91 -8.66 -21.65
CA ARG A 8 46.49 -9.06 -21.48
C ARG A 8 45.83 -9.97 -22.53
N PRO A 9 45.17 -11.03 -22.04
CA PRO A 9 43.88 -11.46 -22.55
C PRO A 9 42.80 -11.37 -21.47
N SER A 10 41.89 -10.41 -21.63
CA SER A 10 40.46 -10.64 -21.41
C SER A 10 39.82 -10.35 -22.76
N PRO A 11 39.06 -11.31 -23.30
CA PRO A 11 37.62 -11.09 -23.32
C PRO A 11 36.83 -12.39 -23.15
N GLY A 12 36.19 -12.52 -22.00
CA GLY A 12 34.94 -13.25 -21.86
C GLY A 12 34.05 -12.37 -20.99
N ALA A 13 33.73 -11.13 -21.39
CA ALA A 13 32.64 -10.89 -22.32
C ALA A 13 31.53 -11.92 -22.08
N GLY A 14 30.95 -11.83 -20.88
CA GLY A 14 29.65 -12.42 -20.57
C GLY A 14 28.76 -12.08 -21.75
N ALA A 15 28.46 -13.15 -22.49
CA ALA A 15 27.80 -13.08 -23.76
C ALA A 15 26.61 -12.14 -23.64
N ALA A 16 26.50 -11.24 -24.61
CA ALA A 16 25.24 -10.64 -24.96
C ALA A 16 24.17 -11.74 -24.81
N ILE A 17 23.25 -11.54 -23.88
CA ILE A 17 22.03 -12.34 -23.77
C ILE A 17 21.18 -11.90 -24.97
N ALA A 18 21.69 -12.19 -26.16
CA ALA A 18 20.89 -12.48 -27.32
C ALA A 18 19.93 -13.55 -26.82
N SER A 19 18.64 -13.26 -26.92
CA SER A 19 17.54 -14.18 -26.70
C SER A 19 17.85 -15.51 -27.41
N SER A 20 18.54 -16.40 -26.71
CA SER A 20 18.81 -17.75 -27.15
C SER A 20 17.44 -18.38 -27.34
N PRO A 21 17.05 -18.79 -28.55
CA PRO A 21 15.72 -19.34 -28.81
C PRO A 21 15.34 -20.47 -27.84
N TRP A 22 16.36 -21.21 -27.39
CA TRP A 22 16.23 -22.28 -26.40
C TRP A 22 15.79 -21.81 -25.01
N ILE A 23 16.15 -20.59 -24.59
CA ILE A 23 15.70 -20.02 -23.30
C ILE A 23 14.20 -19.72 -23.36
N VAL A 24 13.74 -19.11 -24.46
CA VAL A 24 12.30 -18.79 -24.63
C VAL A 24 11.48 -20.08 -24.70
N VAL A 25 11.97 -21.10 -25.42
CA VAL A 25 11.33 -22.43 -25.46
C VAL A 25 11.32 -23.07 -24.07
N SER A 26 12.43 -23.01 -23.33
CA SER A 26 12.52 -23.57 -21.97
C SER A 26 11.54 -22.88 -21.02
N ILE A 27 11.47 -21.54 -21.06
CA ILE A 27 10.50 -20.76 -20.27
C ILE A 27 9.08 -21.14 -20.67
N GLY A 28 8.78 -21.24 -21.97
CA GLY A 28 7.46 -21.63 -22.47
C GLY A 28 7.05 -23.03 -22.00
N VAL A 29 7.95 -24.01 -22.08
CA VAL A 29 7.69 -25.39 -21.60
C VAL A 29 7.46 -25.41 -20.09
N ILE A 30 8.27 -24.67 -19.31
CA ILE A 30 8.09 -24.58 -17.85
C ILE A 30 6.71 -23.99 -17.53
N VAL A 31 6.33 -22.88 -18.18
CA VAL A 31 5.01 -22.27 -17.99
C VAL A 31 3.90 -23.24 -18.37
N MET A 32 4.02 -23.94 -19.50
CA MET A 32 3.03 -24.93 -19.95
C MET A 32 2.87 -26.07 -18.94
N VAL A 33 3.98 -26.60 -18.38
CA VAL A 33 3.95 -27.67 -17.37
C VAL A 33 3.34 -27.18 -16.07
N VAL A 34 3.71 -25.98 -15.60
CA VAL A 34 3.13 -25.40 -14.38
C VAL A 34 1.63 -25.19 -14.54
N LEU A 35 1.19 -24.65 -15.68
CA LEU A 35 -0.23 -24.50 -15.99
C LEU A 35 -0.94 -25.85 -16.05
N LEU A 36 -0.32 -26.89 -16.62
CA LEU A 36 -0.88 -28.24 -16.64
C LEU A 36 -1.03 -28.82 -15.22
N VAL A 37 -0.04 -28.62 -14.34
CA VAL A 37 -0.10 -29.06 -12.94
C VAL A 37 -1.20 -28.32 -12.17
N VAL A 38 -1.33 -27.00 -12.37
CA VAL A 38 -2.41 -26.19 -11.79
C VAL A 38 -3.78 -26.62 -12.33
N ALA A 39 -3.89 -26.93 -13.62
CA ALA A 39 -5.11 -27.43 -14.24
C ALA A 39 -5.48 -28.81 -13.69
N LEU A 40 -4.53 -29.74 -13.54
CA LEU A 40 -4.76 -31.06 -12.95
C LEU A 40 -5.10 -30.96 -11.45
N GLY A 41 -4.45 -30.05 -10.72
CA GLY A 41 -4.74 -29.78 -9.33
C GLY A 41 -6.14 -29.18 -9.13
N SER A 42 -6.52 -28.22 -9.97
CA SER A 42 -7.86 -27.61 -9.94
C SER A 42 -8.96 -28.56 -10.42
N ALA A 43 -8.68 -29.45 -11.38
CA ALA A 43 -9.60 -30.51 -11.80
C ALA A 43 -9.81 -31.56 -10.71
N ARG A 44 -8.78 -31.88 -9.91
CA ARG A 44 -8.92 -32.74 -8.73
C ARG A 44 -9.64 -32.04 -7.57
N GLY A 45 -9.54 -30.70 -7.47
CA GLY A 45 -10.26 -29.88 -6.50
C GLY A 45 -11.74 -29.66 -6.85
N ARG A 46 -12.09 -29.67 -8.14
CA ARG A 46 -13.48 -29.80 -8.60
C ARG A 46 -13.85 -31.27 -8.68
N ARG A 47 -14.15 -31.89 -7.53
CA ARG A 47 -15.11 -32.99 -7.54
C ARG A 47 -16.33 -32.53 -8.32
N PRO A 48 -16.79 -33.25 -9.36
CA PRO A 48 -18.06 -32.94 -10.00
C PRO A 48 -19.14 -33.04 -8.92
N TYR A 49 -19.69 -31.89 -8.54
CA TYR A 49 -21.01 -31.80 -7.93
C TYR A 49 -21.99 -32.21 -9.01
N ASN A 50 -22.12 -33.52 -9.24
CA ASN A 50 -23.19 -34.11 -10.02
C ASN A 50 -23.55 -35.43 -9.35
N ASP A 51 -24.86 -35.58 -9.14
CA ASP A 51 -25.58 -36.74 -8.64
C ASP A 51 -25.57 -36.96 -7.12
N ALA A 52 -26.04 -35.95 -6.38
CA ALA A 52 -27.01 -36.25 -5.33
C ALA A 52 -28.39 -36.27 -6.01
N GLY A 53 -28.90 -37.47 -6.30
CA GLY A 53 -30.26 -37.67 -6.80
C GLY A 53 -31.31 -37.06 -5.85
N PRO A 54 -32.57 -36.89 -6.31
CA PRO A 54 -33.63 -36.31 -5.49
C PRO A 54 -33.79 -37.14 -4.20
N GLY A 55 -33.32 -36.60 -3.08
CA GLY A 55 -33.58 -37.18 -1.77
C GLY A 55 -35.09 -37.20 -1.52
N PRO A 56 -35.63 -38.25 -0.87
CA PRO A 56 -37.06 -38.37 -0.62
C PRO A 56 -37.56 -37.17 0.20
N PRO A 57 -38.79 -36.69 -0.05
CA PRO A 57 -39.30 -35.48 0.58
C PRO A 57 -39.41 -35.67 2.09
N VAL A 58 -38.86 -34.68 2.81
CA VAL A 58 -39.07 -34.47 4.24
C VAL A 58 -40.57 -34.44 4.51
N ALA A 59 -41.02 -35.26 5.45
CA ALA A 59 -42.40 -35.34 5.88
C ALA A 59 -42.89 -33.97 6.38
N THR A 60 -43.68 -33.28 5.54
CA THR A 60 -44.42 -32.09 5.92
C THR A 60 -45.70 -32.51 6.64
N ILE A 61 -45.88 -31.94 7.83
CA ILE A 61 -47.08 -32.02 8.66
C ILE A 61 -48.28 -31.51 7.82
N PRO A 62 -49.42 -32.23 7.75
CA PRO A 62 -50.52 -31.85 6.88
C PRO A 62 -51.30 -30.67 7.49
N LEU A 63 -51.27 -29.52 6.83
CA LEU A 63 -52.30 -28.49 7.00
C LEU A 63 -53.49 -28.83 6.06
N PRO A 64 -54.74 -28.79 6.52
CA PRO A 64 -55.89 -29.10 5.67
C PRO A 64 -56.26 -27.92 4.74
N GLY A 65 -56.35 -28.23 3.45
CA GLY A 65 -57.38 -27.73 2.54
C GLY A 65 -57.23 -26.33 1.94
N LEU A 66 -56.92 -26.27 0.64
CA LEU A 66 -57.64 -25.50 -0.41
C LEU A 66 -57.03 -25.86 -1.81
N PRO A 67 -57.83 -25.90 -2.89
CA PRO A 67 -57.47 -26.54 -4.18
C PRO A 67 -56.52 -25.69 -5.07
N PRO A 68 -55.89 -26.30 -6.11
CA PRO A 68 -54.82 -25.68 -6.89
C PRO A 68 -55.35 -24.86 -8.07
N ALA A 69 -54.68 -23.74 -8.39
CA ALA A 69 -54.84 -23.08 -9.68
C ALA A 69 -53.49 -22.49 -10.16
N THR A 70 -52.87 -23.22 -11.08
CA THR A 70 -52.32 -22.82 -12.39
C THR A 70 -51.43 -21.56 -12.53
N PRO A 71 -50.33 -21.64 -13.30
CA PRO A 71 -49.36 -20.54 -13.46
C PRO A 71 -49.93 -19.43 -14.35
N SER A 72 -49.80 -18.17 -13.92
CA SER A 72 -50.08 -17.02 -14.79
C SER A 72 -48.77 -16.35 -15.22
N ARG A 73 -48.50 -16.46 -16.52
CA ARG A 73 -47.45 -15.77 -17.26
C ARG A 73 -48.07 -14.59 -18.01
N ALA A 74 -47.32 -13.49 -18.07
CA ALA A 74 -47.53 -12.26 -18.86
C ALA A 74 -48.69 -11.37 -18.32
N GLU A 75 -48.62 -10.04 -18.30
CA GLU A 75 -47.75 -9.06 -18.94
C GLU A 75 -48.03 -7.67 -18.33
N SER A 76 -47.16 -6.70 -18.66
CA SER A 76 -47.43 -5.24 -18.74
C SER A 76 -47.13 -4.27 -17.58
N ILE A 77 -46.11 -3.45 -17.87
CA ILE A 77 -46.06 -1.97 -17.81
C ILE A 77 -45.65 -1.29 -16.49
N GLU A 78 -44.74 -0.31 -16.66
CA GLU A 78 -44.50 0.92 -15.89
C GLU A 78 -43.20 1.03 -15.05
N ALA A 79 -42.19 1.66 -15.67
CA ALA A 79 -41.35 2.67 -15.00
C ALA A 79 -42.10 4.02 -15.07
N PRO A 80 -41.82 5.09 -14.28
CA PRO A 80 -40.73 5.41 -13.34
C PRO A 80 -41.36 5.98 -12.01
N PRO A 81 -40.88 7.00 -11.24
CA PRO A 81 -39.63 7.76 -11.19
C PRO A 81 -39.00 7.97 -9.79
N ALA A 82 -37.79 8.56 -9.81
CA ALA A 82 -37.07 9.09 -8.66
C ALA A 82 -37.85 10.20 -7.93
N PRO A 83 -37.66 10.39 -6.61
CA PRO A 83 -38.22 11.52 -5.88
C PRO A 83 -37.44 12.83 -6.16
N PRO A 84 -38.12 13.94 -6.50
CA PRO A 84 -37.50 15.25 -6.68
C PRO A 84 -37.63 16.18 -5.46
N GLY A 85 -36.59 17.01 -5.27
CA GLY A 85 -36.72 18.42 -4.89
C GLY A 85 -36.87 18.76 -3.40
N LEU A 86 -36.53 19.94 -2.90
CA LEU A 86 -35.90 21.17 -3.41
C LEU A 86 -35.66 22.02 -2.15
N SER A 87 -34.53 22.74 -2.05
CA SER A 87 -34.50 24.14 -1.56
C SER A 87 -33.10 24.75 -1.68
N PRO A 88 -32.84 25.55 -2.73
CA PRO A 88 -31.84 26.61 -2.72
C PRO A 88 -32.45 27.84 -2.03
N ARG A 89 -31.78 28.39 -1.01
CA ARG A 89 -32.17 29.68 -0.42
C ARG A 89 -31.02 30.67 -0.52
N SER A 90 -30.99 31.40 -1.64
CA SER A 90 -30.44 32.76 -1.69
C SER A 90 -31.41 33.69 -0.99
N THR A 91 -30.98 34.43 0.03
CA THR A 91 -31.64 35.67 0.47
C THR A 91 -30.67 36.61 1.22
N VAL A 92 -30.16 37.63 0.50
CA VAL A 92 -30.16 39.07 0.85
C VAL A 92 -29.40 39.58 2.11
N LEU A 93 -28.33 40.39 1.89
CA LEU A 93 -27.96 41.59 2.67
C LEU A 93 -28.95 42.74 2.32
N PRO A 94 -29.22 43.80 3.13
CA PRO A 94 -28.40 44.42 4.19
C PRO A 94 -29.19 44.86 5.46
N SER A 95 -28.51 45.26 6.54
CA SER A 95 -29.02 46.39 7.35
C SER A 95 -27.95 46.99 8.26
N ALA A 96 -27.91 48.33 8.22
CA ALA A 96 -27.07 49.20 9.01
C ALA A 96 -27.52 49.24 10.48
N GLY A 97 -26.55 49.30 11.39
CA GLY A 97 -26.76 49.57 12.81
C GLY A 97 -25.59 50.37 13.36
N ARG A 98 -25.70 51.71 13.25
CA ARG A 98 -24.85 52.70 13.93
C ARG A 98 -25.45 52.98 15.32
N PRO A 99 -24.64 53.02 16.39
CA PRO A 99 -24.54 54.26 17.18
C PRO A 99 -23.07 54.56 17.55
N THR A 100 -22.48 55.67 17.10
CA THR A 100 -22.23 56.93 17.86
C THR A 100 -21.54 56.80 19.23
N SER A 101 -20.20 57.01 19.20
CA SER A 101 -19.34 57.87 20.07
C SER A 101 -19.23 57.71 21.61
N SER A 102 -18.01 57.28 22.04
CA SER A 102 -17.02 57.85 23.01
C SER A 102 -17.44 58.42 24.38
N PRO A 103 -16.61 58.34 25.47
CA PRO A 103 -15.22 58.87 25.51
C PRO A 103 -14.16 58.11 26.37
N SER A 104 -12.92 58.64 26.32
CA SER A 104 -11.60 58.11 26.69
C SER A 104 -11.18 57.97 28.18
N ALA A 105 -10.18 57.08 28.38
CA ALA A 105 -8.95 57.16 29.22
C ALA A 105 -9.01 56.85 30.75
N PRO A 106 -7.88 56.54 31.45
CA PRO A 106 -6.47 56.42 31.04
C PRO A 106 -5.74 55.11 31.47
N ALA A 107 -4.44 55.06 31.14
CA ALA A 107 -3.47 53.98 31.27
C ALA A 107 -3.15 53.48 32.69
N GLY A 108 -2.72 52.21 32.81
CA GLY A 108 -1.99 51.71 33.97
C GLY A 108 -1.63 50.23 33.89
N GLY A 109 -0.32 49.94 33.84
CA GLY A 109 0.24 48.74 34.49
C GLY A 109 0.55 47.55 33.58
N GLY A 110 1.84 47.26 33.42
CA GLY A 110 2.37 46.18 32.60
C GLY A 110 2.05 44.77 33.08
N GLY A 111 2.24 43.81 32.17
CA GLY A 111 2.08 42.39 32.48
C GLY A 111 2.15 41.50 31.25
N GLY A 112 3.34 41.41 30.65
CA GLY A 112 3.78 40.30 29.80
C GLY A 112 2.84 39.85 28.68
N THR A 113 3.06 40.36 27.47
CA THR A 113 2.61 39.70 26.24
C THR A 113 3.27 38.32 26.18
N ALA A 114 2.56 37.28 26.64
CA ALA A 114 2.98 35.91 26.44
C ALA A 114 3.02 35.68 24.93
N ARG A 115 4.24 35.65 24.38
CA ARG A 115 4.49 35.24 23.00
C ARG A 115 3.85 33.87 22.81
N PRO A 116 2.98 33.67 21.80
CA PRO A 116 2.45 32.34 21.53
C PRO A 116 3.64 31.39 21.32
N THR A 117 3.74 30.37 22.16
CA THR A 117 4.70 29.29 21.99
C THR A 117 4.50 28.73 20.58
N PRO A 118 5.54 28.69 19.73
CA PRO A 118 5.43 28.03 18.43
C PRO A 118 4.90 26.61 18.64
N PRO A 119 3.96 26.13 17.80
CA PRO A 119 3.55 24.74 17.88
C PRO A 119 4.80 23.84 17.82
N PRO A 120 4.83 22.72 18.56
CA PRO A 120 5.95 21.81 18.51
C PRO A 120 6.21 21.43 17.05
N VAL A 121 7.46 21.63 16.60
CA VAL A 121 7.90 21.20 15.27
C VAL A 121 7.74 19.68 15.23
N ARG A 122 6.65 19.22 14.62
CA ARG A 122 6.48 17.78 14.36
C ARG A 122 7.64 17.36 13.46
N PRO A 123 8.29 16.22 13.72
CA PRO A 123 9.28 15.69 12.80
C PRO A 123 8.70 15.66 11.39
N LEU A 124 9.41 16.34 10.49
CA LEU A 124 8.96 16.80 9.19
C LEU A 124 8.44 15.66 8.29
N GLU A 125 8.91 14.43 8.53
CA GLU A 125 8.27 13.19 8.11
C GLU A 125 8.57 12.12 9.17
N SER A 126 7.56 11.37 9.61
CA SER A 126 7.75 10.34 10.63
C SER A 126 7.72 8.96 9.99
N GLY A 127 8.84 8.23 10.09
CA GLY A 127 8.88 6.80 9.81
C GLY A 127 8.45 5.99 11.02
N ARG A 128 7.62 4.97 10.83
CA ARG A 128 7.30 3.97 11.86
C ARG A 128 7.71 2.59 11.37
N TYR A 129 8.65 1.97 12.06
CA TYR A 129 9.06 0.61 11.82
C TYR A 129 8.04 -0.36 12.44
N GLY A 130 7.80 -1.48 11.75
CA GLY A 130 7.01 -2.59 12.23
C GLY A 130 7.43 -3.91 11.59
N VAL A 131 7.05 -5.02 12.24
CA VAL A 131 7.19 -6.37 11.69
C VAL A 131 5.82 -6.82 11.23
N ALA A 132 5.69 -7.12 9.93
CA ALA A 132 4.42 -7.53 9.33
C ALA A 132 4.20 -9.05 9.41
N ASN A 133 5.26 -9.84 9.29
CA ASN A 133 5.22 -11.29 9.41
C ASN A 133 6.59 -11.86 9.82
N THR A 134 6.61 -13.01 10.48
CA THR A 134 7.85 -13.70 10.90
C THR A 134 7.75 -15.19 10.58
N TRP A 135 8.87 -15.80 10.23
CA TRP A 135 9.03 -17.24 10.02
C TRP A 135 10.40 -17.70 10.51
N ASP A 136 10.68 -19.00 10.43
CA ASP A 136 11.97 -19.53 10.86
C ASP A 136 13.11 -18.96 10.00
N GLY A 137 14.06 -18.29 10.65
CA GLY A 137 15.21 -17.65 10.00
C GLY A 137 14.92 -16.38 9.19
N GLY A 138 13.72 -15.78 9.28
CA GLY A 138 13.43 -14.55 8.54
C GLY A 138 12.14 -13.83 8.91
N PHE A 139 11.95 -12.63 8.36
CA PHE A 139 10.74 -11.85 8.58
C PHE A 139 10.47 -10.86 7.43
N MET A 140 9.22 -10.42 7.34
CA MET A 140 8.81 -9.30 6.52
C MET A 140 8.59 -8.10 7.42
N GLY A 141 9.37 -7.05 7.21
CA GLY A 141 9.23 -5.79 7.91
C GLY A 141 8.57 -4.73 7.05
N GLU A 142 8.13 -3.67 7.71
CA GLU A 142 7.61 -2.48 7.06
C GLU A 142 8.12 -1.21 7.75
N VAL A 143 8.35 -0.18 6.95
CA VAL A 143 8.45 1.20 7.40
C VAL A 143 7.24 1.92 6.84
N LEU A 144 6.36 2.42 7.71
CA LEU A 144 5.28 3.30 7.31
C LEU A 144 5.83 4.73 7.26
N ILE A 145 5.86 5.31 6.06
CA ILE A 145 6.23 6.70 5.85
C ILE A 145 4.95 7.54 5.90
N VAL A 146 4.95 8.62 6.68
CA VAL A 146 3.85 9.60 6.73
C VAL A 146 4.41 10.98 6.40
N ASN A 147 3.82 11.65 5.40
CA ASN A 147 4.12 13.04 5.14
C ASN A 147 3.23 13.93 6.03
N ALA A 148 3.83 14.46 7.10
CA ALA A 148 3.15 15.36 8.04
C ALA A 148 3.18 16.84 7.59
N ASP A 149 3.89 17.15 6.51
CA ASP A 149 3.97 18.50 5.98
C ASP A 149 2.73 18.89 5.18
N SER A 150 2.58 20.20 4.95
CA SER A 150 1.53 20.77 4.10
C SER A 150 1.82 20.65 2.60
N THR A 151 3.02 20.22 2.21
CA THR A 151 3.47 20.14 0.81
C THR A 151 3.75 18.70 0.39
N ARG A 152 3.65 18.41 -0.92
CA ARG A 152 4.16 17.15 -1.47
C ARG A 152 5.67 17.05 -1.28
N ARG A 153 6.15 15.86 -0.87
CA ARG A 153 7.58 15.60 -0.70
C ARG A 153 7.96 14.18 -1.07
N GLY A 154 9.13 14.05 -1.68
CA GLY A 154 9.80 12.78 -1.87
C GLY A 154 10.45 12.30 -0.56
N TRP A 155 10.59 11.00 -0.43
CA TRP A 155 11.10 10.37 0.79
C TRP A 155 12.21 9.37 0.48
N THR A 156 13.14 9.24 1.42
CA THR A 156 14.25 8.30 1.34
C THR A 156 14.37 7.51 2.64
N VAL A 157 14.27 6.19 2.56
CA VAL A 157 14.49 5.30 3.70
C VAL A 157 15.93 4.80 3.68
N ARG A 158 16.60 4.82 4.83
CA ARG A 158 17.83 4.06 5.07
C ARG A 158 17.60 3.07 6.21
N LEU A 159 17.90 1.80 5.95
CA LEU A 159 17.64 0.69 6.87
C LEU A 159 18.84 -0.25 6.88
N ALA A 160 19.29 -0.67 8.07
CA ALA A 160 20.38 -1.62 8.22
C ALA A 160 20.13 -2.56 9.41
N PHE A 161 20.59 -3.80 9.28
CA PHE A 161 20.54 -4.82 10.32
C PHE A 161 21.96 -5.26 10.66
N SER A 162 22.18 -5.58 11.94
CA SER A 162 23.45 -6.14 12.45
C SER A 162 23.75 -7.51 11.85
N GLU A 163 22.70 -8.25 11.51
CA GLU A 163 22.74 -9.60 10.97
C GLU A 163 21.63 -9.81 9.94
N GLY A 164 21.77 -10.87 9.14
CA GLY A 164 20.83 -11.21 8.09
C GLY A 164 21.07 -10.48 6.78
N ARG A 165 20.24 -10.81 5.79
CA ARG A 165 20.33 -10.30 4.42
C ARG A 165 18.97 -9.75 4.01
N ILE A 166 18.93 -8.49 3.56
CA ILE A 166 17.75 -7.93 2.91
C ILE A 166 17.69 -8.53 1.50
N VAL A 167 16.61 -9.24 1.20
CA VAL A 167 16.47 -10.02 -0.06
C VAL A 167 15.47 -9.44 -1.03
N ALA A 168 14.53 -8.64 -0.51
CA ALA A 168 13.52 -7.96 -1.29
C ALA A 168 13.07 -6.69 -0.57
N TYR A 169 12.64 -5.70 -1.34
CA TYR A 169 12.03 -4.46 -0.87
C TYR A 169 11.11 -3.88 -1.94
N TRP A 170 9.98 -3.33 -1.53
CA TRP A 170 9.00 -2.74 -2.44
C TRP A 170 8.07 -1.79 -1.70
N VAL A 171 7.53 -0.82 -2.44
CA VAL A 171 6.43 0.01 -1.97
C VAL A 171 5.12 -0.76 -2.14
N ALA A 172 4.34 -0.89 -1.08
CA ALA A 172 3.04 -1.54 -1.15
C ALA A 172 1.93 -0.49 -1.38
N GLY A 173 1.14 -0.70 -2.43
CA GLY A 173 -0.04 0.13 -2.71
C GLY A 173 0.23 1.49 -3.37
N ALA A 174 1.45 1.75 -3.84
CA ALA A 174 1.80 2.97 -4.57
C ALA A 174 2.89 2.71 -5.61
N GLU A 175 3.19 3.74 -6.40
CA GLU A 175 4.25 3.68 -7.41
C GLU A 175 5.61 3.38 -6.78
N GLY A 176 6.37 2.52 -7.46
CA GLY A 176 7.71 2.14 -7.05
C GLY A 176 8.71 3.30 -7.15
N GLY A 177 9.91 3.05 -6.64
CA GLY A 177 11.03 3.99 -6.67
C GLY A 177 12.32 3.24 -6.96
N SER A 178 13.45 3.84 -6.60
CA SER A 178 14.76 3.20 -6.75
C SER A 178 15.31 2.83 -5.38
N GLY A 179 15.70 1.58 -5.22
CA GLY A 179 16.37 1.12 -4.02
C GLY A 179 17.58 0.27 -4.34
N SER A 180 18.56 0.29 -3.45
CA SER A 180 19.73 -0.56 -3.50
C SER A 180 20.13 -0.99 -2.10
N VAL A 181 20.77 -2.16 -2.00
CA VAL A 181 21.43 -2.63 -0.78
C VAL A 181 22.92 -2.59 -1.04
N PHE A 182 23.65 -1.80 -0.26
CA PHE A 182 25.11 -1.73 -0.31
C PHE A 182 25.64 -1.83 1.11
N ASP A 183 26.61 -2.74 1.32
CA ASP A 183 27.22 -2.98 2.63
C ASP A 183 26.19 -3.23 3.75
N GLY A 184 25.17 -4.06 3.45
CA GLY A 184 24.08 -4.37 4.38
C GLY A 184 23.07 -3.25 4.62
N VAL A 185 23.27 -2.07 4.03
CA VAL A 185 22.38 -0.91 4.17
C VAL A 185 21.45 -0.82 2.95
N LEU A 186 20.15 -0.99 3.17
CA LEU A 186 19.13 -0.62 2.20
C LEU A 186 18.98 0.90 2.17
N THR A 187 19.13 1.49 0.99
CA THR A 187 18.72 2.87 0.70
C THR A 187 17.64 2.83 -0.36
N TYR A 188 16.46 3.34 -0.04
CA TYR A 188 15.32 3.39 -0.96
C TYR A 188 14.84 4.83 -1.11
N ARG A 189 14.75 5.32 -2.35
CA ARG A 189 14.23 6.63 -2.72
C ARG A 189 12.89 6.49 -3.43
N SER A 190 11.91 7.30 -3.04
CA SER A 190 10.60 7.32 -3.68
C SER A 190 10.69 7.70 -5.16
N GLY A 191 9.85 7.08 -6.00
CA GLY A 191 9.67 7.51 -7.39
C GLY A 191 8.69 8.68 -7.53
N VAL A 192 7.80 8.84 -6.54
CA VAL A 192 6.79 9.89 -6.49
C VAL A 192 6.83 10.64 -5.16
N ASP A 193 6.33 11.87 -5.19
CA ASP A 193 6.15 12.67 -3.99
C ASP A 193 4.85 12.28 -3.27
N LEU A 194 4.96 12.06 -1.96
CA LEU A 194 3.84 11.76 -1.09
C LEU A 194 3.09 13.06 -0.78
N ALA A 195 1.77 13.10 -0.96
CA ALA A 195 0.97 14.29 -0.65
C ALA A 195 0.84 14.53 0.87
N SER A 196 0.47 15.75 1.24
CA SER A 196 0.22 16.13 2.63
C SER A 196 -0.77 15.18 3.31
N GLY A 197 -0.40 14.68 4.49
CA GLY A 197 -1.20 13.75 5.28
C GLY A 197 -1.30 12.33 4.72
N GLN A 198 -0.69 12.04 3.56
CA GLN A 198 -0.67 10.70 3.01
C GLN A 198 0.41 9.83 3.67
N SER A 199 0.19 8.52 3.59
CA SER A 199 1.12 7.53 4.10
C SER A 199 1.34 6.41 3.10
N VAL A 200 2.55 5.86 3.08
CA VAL A 200 2.88 4.72 2.23
C VAL A 200 3.77 3.73 2.99
N PRO A 201 3.49 2.42 2.92
CA PRO A 201 4.36 1.40 3.48
C PRO A 201 5.46 0.99 2.49
N LEU A 202 6.71 1.13 2.92
CA LEU A 202 7.84 0.43 2.32
C LEU A 202 8.01 -0.91 3.03
N ARG A 203 7.80 -2.01 2.31
CA ARG A 203 8.02 -3.37 2.82
C ARG A 203 9.36 -3.92 2.38
N PHE A 204 9.91 -4.80 3.20
CA PHE A 204 11.16 -5.49 2.92
C PHE A 204 11.16 -6.87 3.58
N GLN A 205 12.00 -7.75 3.06
CA GLN A 205 12.20 -9.10 3.57
C GLN A 205 13.64 -9.27 4.01
N VAL A 206 13.82 -9.83 5.21
CA VAL A 206 15.13 -10.20 5.76
C VAL A 206 15.18 -11.69 6.00
N GLU A 207 16.27 -12.32 5.59
CA GLU A 207 16.58 -13.74 5.81
C GLU A 207 17.87 -13.91 6.61
N ASN A 208 18.10 -15.11 7.13
CA ASN A 208 19.29 -15.51 7.89
C ASN A 208 19.56 -14.61 9.10
N THR A 209 18.49 -14.21 9.80
CA THR A 209 18.55 -13.36 10.98
C THR A 209 17.87 -14.02 12.17
N ARG A 210 18.32 -13.71 13.39
CA ARG A 210 17.68 -14.08 14.66
C ARG A 210 17.03 -12.87 15.34
N THR A 211 17.30 -11.66 14.84
CA THR A 211 16.71 -10.41 15.30
C THR A 211 15.81 -9.79 14.24
N THR A 212 14.72 -9.17 14.69
CA THR A 212 13.92 -8.27 13.86
C THR A 212 14.31 -6.82 14.07
N ARG A 213 15.21 -6.50 15.00
CA ARG A 213 15.55 -5.11 15.33
C ARG A 213 16.65 -4.57 14.39
N PRO A 214 16.39 -3.54 13.58
CA PRO A 214 17.43 -2.87 12.81
C PRO A 214 18.37 -2.05 13.72
N GLU A 215 19.62 -1.87 13.28
CA GLU A 215 20.57 -0.94 13.90
C GLU A 215 20.30 0.50 13.44
N LEU A 216 19.88 0.65 12.19
CA LEU A 216 19.55 1.93 11.57
C LEU A 216 18.18 1.84 10.92
N CYS A 217 17.30 2.80 11.24
CA CYS A 217 16.12 3.11 10.42
C CYS A 217 15.94 4.63 10.42
N THR A 218 16.00 5.21 9.23
CA THR A 218 15.72 6.64 9.04
C THR A 218 14.84 6.88 7.81
N VAL A 219 14.01 7.92 7.88
CA VAL A 219 13.25 8.47 6.76
C VAL A 219 13.68 9.93 6.59
N ASN A 220 14.24 10.28 5.44
CA ASN A 220 14.81 11.60 5.17
C ASN A 220 15.78 12.07 6.27
N GLY A 221 16.55 11.14 6.84
CA GLY A 221 17.50 11.38 7.94
C GLY A 221 16.89 11.38 9.34
N SER A 222 15.55 11.44 9.47
CA SER A 222 14.86 11.36 10.76
C SER A 222 14.72 9.91 11.22
N ARG A 223 15.05 9.62 12.49
CA ARG A 223 14.98 8.26 13.03
C ARG A 223 13.54 7.73 13.01
N CYS A 224 13.38 6.47 12.59
CA CYS A 224 12.08 5.80 12.70
C CYS A 224 11.71 5.58 14.17
N SER A 225 10.42 5.51 14.44
CA SER A 225 9.89 5.01 15.72
C SER A 225 9.65 3.49 15.67
N GLY A 226 9.58 2.83 16.82
CA GLY A 226 9.10 1.45 16.92
C GLY A 226 10.14 0.34 16.71
N PHE A 227 11.44 0.68 16.68
CA PHE A 227 12.50 -0.31 16.56
C PHE A 227 13.50 -0.29 17.71
#